data_AF-A0A2K8ZS67-F1
#
_entry.id   AF-A0A2K8ZS67-F1
#
_cell.length_a   1.000
_cell.length_b   1.000
_cell.length_c   1.000
_cell.angle_alpha   90.00
_cell.angle_beta   90.00
_cell.angle_gamma   90.00
#
_symmetry.space_group_name_H-M   'P 1'
#
loop_
_entity.id
_entity.type
_entity.pdbx_description
1 polymer ?
#
loop_
_entity_poly.entity_id
_entity_poly.type
_entity_poly.pdbx_seq_one_letter_code
_entity_poly.pdbx_strand_id
1 'polypeptide(L)'
;MSKYVISLGGNALGKDPQSQKDLLKHVSLAILPLIKEGHDIVLVHGNGPQVGMINLAFNESNSTPLMPFAECGAMSQGYIGFHIQNALINLIEKEKLNRKVTTLVTQVLVDENDPRFKNPSKPIGSFYSKEEADELAKSLGYDMVEDAGRGYRRVVPSPLPIDVIEKESLLALLEKHHIVISGGGGGIPVVKNDEGYHGVDAVIDKDFASAKIAEIIEADALIILTAVDHVYLNFNEPNQIKLEKIHVDELETLIEDNHFKKGSMLPKVEACISFVKKSGHKAIIASLDEAYDAIVHHKGTEILPR
;
A
#
# COMPACT_ATOMS: atom_id res chain seq x y z
N MET A 1 17.97 15.65 9.27
CA MET A 1 16.95 14.59 9.45
C MET A 1 16.13 14.55 8.19
N SER A 2 15.93 13.36 7.64
CA SER A 2 15.15 13.11 6.41
C SER A 2 13.75 12.59 6.71
N LYS A 3 12.82 12.73 5.76
CA LYS A 3 11.44 12.23 5.77
C LYS A 3 11.30 11.00 4.88
N TYR A 4 10.71 9.95 5.41
CA TYR A 4 10.49 8.69 4.69
C TYR A 4 9.01 8.33 4.66
N VAL A 5 8.56 7.88 3.49
CA VAL A 5 7.33 7.09 3.38
C VAL A 5 7.70 5.64 3.13
N ILE A 6 7.18 4.73 3.95
CA ILE A 6 7.41 3.29 3.82
C ILE A 6 6.07 2.60 3.52
N SER A 7 5.93 2.03 2.32
CA SER A 7 4.78 1.24 1.89
C SER A 7 4.96 -0.23 2.25
N LEU A 8 4.09 -0.76 3.10
CA LEU A 8 4.11 -2.14 3.58
C LEU A 8 3.27 -3.06 2.68
N GLY A 9 3.98 -4.03 2.09
CA GLY A 9 3.51 -5.20 1.35
C GLY A 9 2.42 -6.03 2.01
N GLY A 10 1.76 -6.89 1.22
CA GLY A 10 0.95 -7.98 1.78
C GLY A 10 1.81 -8.97 2.57
N ASN A 11 3.10 -9.13 2.23
CA ASN A 11 4.07 -9.93 2.98
C ASN A 11 4.43 -9.35 4.35
N ALA A 12 4.13 -8.08 4.60
CA ALA A 12 4.27 -7.46 5.92
C ALA A 12 3.03 -7.68 6.80
N LEU A 13 1.95 -8.23 6.24
CA LEU A 13 0.66 -8.39 6.89
C LEU A 13 0.21 -9.86 6.85
N GLY A 14 -0.21 -10.39 7.99
CA GLY A 14 -0.65 -11.78 8.08
C GLY A 14 -2.00 -12.01 7.41
N LYS A 15 -2.33 -13.28 7.22
CA LYS A 15 -3.66 -13.72 6.78
C LYS A 15 -4.69 -13.76 7.92
N ASP A 16 -4.21 -13.64 9.16
CA ASP A 16 -5.00 -13.71 10.39
C ASP A 16 -4.38 -12.79 11.46
N PRO A 17 -5.10 -12.48 12.56
CA PRO A 17 -4.61 -11.57 13.59
C PRO A 17 -3.30 -11.98 14.24
N GLN A 18 -3.05 -13.28 14.42
CA GLN A 18 -1.84 -13.75 15.10
C GLN A 18 -0.64 -13.67 14.18
N SER A 19 -0.76 -14.21 12.96
CA SER A 19 0.31 -14.12 11.97
C SER A 19 0.66 -12.66 11.62
N GLN A 20 -0.32 -11.75 11.59
CA GLN A 20 -0.06 -10.33 11.37
C GLN A 20 0.74 -9.71 12.51
N LYS A 21 0.41 -10.00 13.77
CA LYS A 21 1.17 -9.50 14.92
C LYS A 21 2.61 -10.00 14.90
N ASP A 22 2.84 -11.25 14.50
CA ASP A 22 4.18 -11.82 14.44
C ASP A 22 5.03 -11.20 13.32
N LEU A 23 4.47 -11.02 12.12
CA LEU A 23 5.15 -10.32 11.02
C LEU A 23 5.50 -8.86 11.37
N LEU A 24 4.61 -8.16 12.07
CA LEU A 24 4.82 -6.76 12.44
C LEU A 24 5.95 -6.55 13.45
N LYS A 25 6.37 -7.58 14.20
CA LYS A 25 7.60 -7.52 15.01
C LYS A 25 8.84 -7.32 14.14
N HIS A 26 8.92 -8.04 13.02
CA HIS A 26 10.02 -7.91 12.06
C HIS A 26 10.02 -6.54 11.39
N VAL A 27 8.85 -6.08 10.95
CA VAL A 27 8.68 -4.72 10.38
C VAL A 27 9.15 -3.65 11.37
N SER A 28 8.73 -3.76 12.63
CA SER A 28 9.09 -2.79 13.68
C SER A 28 10.59 -2.72 13.90
N LEU A 29 11.27 -3.88 13.94
CA LEU A 29 12.72 -3.95 14.08
C LEU A 29 13.46 -3.35 12.87
N ALA A 30 12.95 -3.57 11.66
CA ALA A 30 13.57 -3.04 10.45
C ALA A 30 13.56 -1.51 10.39
N ILE A 31 12.52 -0.86 10.93
CA ILE A 31 12.44 0.61 10.94
C ILE A 31 13.09 1.26 12.16
N LEU A 32 13.51 0.47 13.16
CA LEU A 32 14.14 0.98 14.39
C LEU A 32 15.34 1.92 14.16
N PRO A 33 16.24 1.71 13.19
CA PRO A 33 17.35 2.62 12.94
C PRO A 33 16.87 4.03 12.60
N LEU A 34 15.86 4.15 11.72
CA LEU A 34 15.26 5.45 11.39
C LEU A 34 14.66 6.14 12.60
N ILE A 35 14.04 5.35 13.49
CA ILE A 35 13.49 5.86 14.74
C ILE A 35 14.61 6.44 15.62
N LYS A 36 15.73 5.71 15.76
CA LYS A 36 16.89 6.11 16.59
C LYS A 36 17.62 7.32 16.01
N GLU A 37 17.66 7.46 14.70
CA GLU A 37 18.28 8.58 13.98
C GLU A 37 17.38 9.84 13.93
N GLY A 38 16.15 9.75 14.44
CA GLY A 38 15.22 10.89 14.53
C GLY A 38 14.53 11.24 13.21
N HIS A 39 14.62 10.40 12.20
CA HIS A 39 13.96 10.60 10.90
C HIS A 39 12.45 10.67 11.02
N ASP A 40 11.79 11.50 10.23
CA ASP A 40 10.33 11.55 10.15
C ASP A 40 9.83 10.38 9.30
N ILE A 41 8.83 9.65 9.79
CA ILE A 41 8.40 8.37 9.22
C ILE A 41 6.88 8.37 9.07
N VAL A 42 6.42 8.11 7.86
CA VAL A 42 5.04 7.74 7.55
C VAL A 42 5.00 6.31 7.05
N LEU A 43 4.17 5.48 7.69
CA LEU A 43 3.90 4.11 7.26
C LEU A 43 2.57 4.07 6.51
N VAL A 44 2.60 3.51 5.32
CA VAL A 44 1.41 3.15 4.54
C VAL A 44 1.37 1.64 4.43
N HIS A 45 0.18 1.03 4.41
CA HIS A 45 0.06 -0.42 4.34
C HIS A 45 -1.04 -0.84 3.38
N GLY A 46 -0.94 -2.07 2.85
CA GLY A 46 -2.06 -2.68 2.11
C GLY A 46 -3.14 -3.19 3.05
N ASN A 47 -4.28 -3.62 2.51
CA ASN A 47 -5.34 -4.24 3.31
C ASN A 47 -6.05 -5.41 2.61
N GLY A 48 -5.57 -5.85 1.44
CA GLY A 48 -6.31 -6.76 0.55
C GLY A 48 -6.92 -8.00 1.24
N PRO A 49 -6.14 -8.80 1.98
CA PRO A 49 -6.68 -9.93 2.75
C PRO A 49 -7.66 -9.50 3.84
N GLN A 50 -7.36 -8.43 4.58
CA GLN A 50 -8.13 -7.97 5.73
C GLN A 50 -9.47 -7.36 5.31
N VAL A 51 -9.49 -6.47 4.32
CA VAL A 51 -10.71 -5.85 3.80
C VAL A 51 -11.60 -6.88 3.12
N GLY A 52 -11.00 -7.87 2.44
CA GLY A 52 -11.74 -8.98 1.86
C GLY A 52 -12.40 -9.86 2.92
N MET A 53 -11.70 -10.19 4.00
CA MET A 53 -12.27 -10.91 5.15
C MET A 53 -13.42 -10.13 5.78
N ILE A 54 -13.26 -8.82 6.01
CA ILE A 54 -14.30 -7.95 6.58
C ILE A 54 -15.53 -7.93 5.67
N ASN A 55 -15.34 -7.69 4.37
CA ASN A 55 -16.45 -7.62 3.41
C ASN A 55 -17.17 -8.97 3.28
N LEU A 56 -16.43 -10.08 3.26
CA LEU A 56 -17.02 -11.42 3.22
C LEU A 56 -17.88 -11.69 4.46
N ALA A 57 -17.39 -11.35 5.66
CA ALA A 57 -18.15 -11.54 6.90
C ALA A 57 -19.49 -10.78 6.91
N PHE A 58 -19.54 -9.57 6.35
CA PHE A 58 -20.82 -8.84 6.21
C PHE A 58 -21.74 -9.44 5.14
N ASN A 59 -21.19 -9.98 4.05
CA ASN A 59 -21.98 -10.65 3.01
C ASN A 59 -22.58 -11.99 3.49
N GLU A 60 -21.87 -12.73 4.34
CA GLU A 60 -22.33 -14.03 4.88
C GLU A 60 -23.32 -13.88 6.05
N SER A 61 -23.41 -12.68 6.63
CA SER A 61 -24.27 -12.43 7.78
C SER A 61 -25.73 -12.22 7.38
N ASN A 62 -26.63 -12.99 7.99
CA ASN A 62 -28.07 -12.87 7.78
C ASN A 62 -28.75 -11.87 8.73
N SER A 63 -28.02 -11.31 9.69
CA SER A 63 -28.56 -10.47 10.77
C SER A 63 -27.95 -9.07 10.83
N THR A 64 -26.98 -8.76 9.97
CA THR A 64 -26.36 -7.44 9.86
C THR A 64 -26.56 -6.87 8.47
N PRO A 65 -26.67 -5.54 8.32
CA PRO A 65 -26.73 -4.93 7.00
C PRO A 65 -25.45 -5.21 6.21
N LEU A 66 -25.56 -5.20 4.88
CA LEU A 66 -24.40 -5.16 4.00
C LEU A 66 -23.60 -3.89 4.30
N MET A 67 -22.28 -4.06 4.38
CA MET A 67 -21.36 -2.97 4.62
C MET A 67 -20.74 -2.54 3.29
N PRO A 68 -20.87 -1.27 2.87
CA PRO A 68 -20.20 -0.82 1.66
C PRO A 68 -18.69 -0.91 1.80
N PHE A 69 -18.01 -0.87 0.65
CA PHE A 69 -16.59 -1.21 0.58
C PHE A 69 -15.71 -0.13 1.22
N ALA A 70 -16.12 1.13 1.13
CA ALA A 70 -15.46 2.26 1.79
C ALA A 70 -15.38 2.08 3.31
N GLU A 71 -16.49 1.66 3.95
CA GLU A 71 -16.58 1.39 5.38
C GLU A 71 -15.76 0.16 5.78
N CYS A 72 -15.79 -0.90 4.96
CA CYS A 72 -14.90 -2.04 5.13
C CYS A 72 -13.42 -1.60 5.08
N GLY A 73 -13.09 -0.67 4.17
CA GLY A 73 -11.79 0.00 4.10
C GLY A 73 -11.44 0.72 5.40
N ALA A 74 -12.36 1.54 5.92
CA ALA A 74 -12.20 2.26 7.19
C ALA A 74 -11.96 1.32 8.38
N MET A 75 -12.74 0.23 8.49
CA MET A 75 -12.55 -0.80 9.51
C MET A 75 -11.17 -1.45 9.41
N SER A 76 -10.71 -1.73 8.18
CA SER A 76 -9.38 -2.33 7.96
C SER A 76 -8.24 -1.41 8.39
N GLN A 77 -8.39 -0.08 8.26
CA GLN A 77 -7.40 0.89 8.75
C GLN A 77 -7.29 0.83 10.28
N GLY A 78 -8.43 0.83 10.98
CA GLY A 78 -8.44 0.69 12.44
C GLY A 78 -7.80 -0.62 12.91
N TYR A 79 -8.15 -1.73 12.26
CA TYR A 79 -7.62 -3.05 12.58
C TYR A 79 -6.10 -3.16 12.37
N ILE A 80 -5.62 -2.82 11.17
CA ILE A 80 -4.20 -2.98 10.83
C ILE A 80 -3.37 -1.90 11.53
N GLY A 81 -3.84 -0.66 11.55
CA GLY A 81 -3.19 0.45 12.23
C GLY A 81 -3.03 0.19 13.72
N PHE A 82 -4.04 -0.37 14.40
CA PHE A 82 -3.90 -0.84 15.78
C PHE A 82 -2.73 -1.82 15.95
N HIS A 83 -2.62 -2.83 15.09
CA HIS A 83 -1.54 -3.80 15.19
C HIS A 83 -0.15 -3.19 14.95
N ILE A 84 0.00 -2.34 13.93
CA ILE A 84 1.27 -1.66 13.63
C ILE A 84 1.64 -0.73 14.79
N GLN A 85 0.69 0.12 15.21
CA GLN A 85 0.88 1.07 16.30
C GLN A 85 1.30 0.37 17.59
N ASN A 86 0.64 -0.73 17.94
CA ASN A 86 0.97 -1.51 19.14
C ASN A 86 2.37 -2.15 19.05
N ALA A 87 2.75 -2.70 17.89
CA ALA A 87 4.08 -3.28 17.70
C ALA A 87 5.19 -2.23 17.88
N LEU A 88 5.00 -1.04 17.31
CA LEU A 88 5.96 0.05 17.41
C LEU A 88 6.04 0.67 18.80
N ILE A 89 4.91 0.88 19.47
CA ILE A 89 4.90 1.39 20.85
C ILE A 89 5.67 0.44 21.77
N ASN A 90 5.40 -0.86 21.71
CA ASN A 90 6.12 -1.85 22.51
C ASN A 90 7.63 -1.85 22.24
N LEU A 91 8.03 -1.69 20.97
CA LEU A 91 9.44 -1.59 20.60
C LEU A 91 10.08 -0.30 21.14
N ILE A 92 9.41 0.84 20.98
CA ILE A 92 9.87 2.14 21.47
C ILE A 92 10.06 2.11 22.99
N GLU A 93 9.11 1.54 23.74
CA GLU A 93 9.21 1.39 25.20
C GLU A 93 10.37 0.48 25.61
N LYS A 94 10.52 -0.67 24.94
CA LYS A 94 11.64 -1.59 25.17
C LYS A 94 13.00 -0.92 24.93
N GLU A 95 13.10 -0.12 23.88
CA GLU A 95 14.32 0.61 23.51
C GLU A 95 14.49 1.93 24.31
N LYS A 96 13.56 2.25 25.22
CA LYS A 96 13.54 3.46 26.05
C LYS A 96 13.61 4.75 25.23
N LEU A 97 12.97 4.74 24.06
CA LEU A 97 12.88 5.89 23.16
C LEU A 97 11.66 6.75 23.52
N ASN A 98 11.76 8.06 23.33
CA ASN A 98 10.64 8.97 23.56
C ASN A 98 10.04 9.42 22.23
N ARG A 99 9.24 8.55 21.61
CA ARG A 99 8.56 8.84 20.35
C ARG A 99 7.13 8.33 20.36
N LYS A 100 6.21 9.07 19.75
CA LYS A 100 4.79 8.71 19.70
C LYS A 100 4.46 8.09 18.36
N VAL A 101 3.46 7.20 18.36
CA VAL A 101 2.96 6.52 17.16
C VAL A 101 1.48 6.78 17.05
N THR A 102 0.99 7.13 15.87
CA THR A 102 -0.42 7.49 15.67
C THR A 102 -0.94 6.93 14.36
N THR A 103 -2.04 6.20 14.42
CA THR A 103 -2.82 5.79 13.26
C THR A 103 -3.86 6.85 12.95
N LEU A 104 -3.86 7.31 11.70
CA LEU A 104 -4.82 8.28 11.18
C LEU A 104 -5.79 7.57 10.23
N VAL A 105 -7.08 7.62 10.56
CA VAL A 105 -8.12 7.25 9.58
C VAL A 105 -8.00 8.24 8.42
N THR A 106 -7.82 7.72 7.21
CA THR A 106 -7.39 8.49 6.05
C THR A 106 -8.37 8.32 4.89
N GLN A 107 -8.97 9.42 4.45
CA GLN A 107 -9.75 9.54 3.22
C GLN A 107 -8.86 10.05 2.09
N VAL A 108 -9.07 9.52 0.90
CA VAL A 108 -8.30 9.87 -0.30
C VAL A 108 -9.26 10.25 -1.41
N LEU A 109 -9.11 11.47 -1.90
CA LEU A 109 -9.90 12.03 -2.98
C LEU A 109 -9.56 11.34 -4.29
N VAL A 110 -10.59 10.95 -5.04
CA VAL A 110 -10.47 10.36 -6.38
C VAL A 110 -11.39 11.08 -7.36
N ASP A 111 -11.12 10.94 -8.67
CA ASP A 111 -11.99 11.48 -9.72
C ASP A 111 -13.19 10.56 -9.92
N GLU A 112 -14.41 11.08 -9.77
CA GLU A 112 -15.64 10.32 -10.04
C GLU A 112 -15.71 9.80 -11.48
N ASN A 113 -15.00 10.46 -12.41
CA ASN A 113 -14.94 10.10 -13.82
C ASN A 113 -13.69 9.27 -14.18
N ASP A 114 -12.90 8.79 -13.20
CA ASP A 114 -11.72 7.97 -13.48
C ASP A 114 -12.12 6.74 -14.31
N PRO A 115 -11.52 6.51 -15.50
CA PRO A 115 -11.86 5.38 -16.36
C PRO A 115 -11.68 4.01 -15.68
N ARG A 116 -10.92 3.93 -14.57
CA ARG A 116 -10.75 2.72 -13.76
C ARG A 116 -12.00 2.32 -12.98
N PHE A 117 -13.01 3.18 -12.86
CA PHE A 117 -14.34 2.78 -12.39
C PHE A 117 -15.06 1.85 -13.37
N LYS A 118 -14.85 2.06 -14.67
CA LYS A 118 -15.46 1.23 -15.73
C LYS A 118 -14.66 -0.04 -16.04
N ASN A 119 -13.39 -0.09 -15.61
CA ASN A 119 -12.49 -1.22 -15.82
C ASN A 119 -11.85 -1.68 -14.49
N PRO A 120 -12.61 -2.39 -13.63
CA PRO A 120 -12.10 -2.96 -12.39
C PRO A 120 -10.87 -3.84 -12.64
N SER A 121 -9.83 -3.63 -11.85
CA SER A 121 -8.55 -4.32 -12.05
C SER A 121 -7.86 -4.75 -10.77
N LYS A 122 -8.30 -4.26 -9.61
CA LYS A 122 -7.63 -4.53 -8.33
C LYS A 122 -8.20 -5.77 -7.67
N PRO A 123 -7.42 -6.87 -7.55
CA PRO A 123 -7.92 -8.10 -6.95
C PRO A 123 -7.98 -7.98 -5.42
N ILE A 124 -9.11 -8.36 -4.84
CA ILE A 124 -9.41 -8.31 -3.39
C ILE A 124 -9.87 -9.68 -2.87
N GLY A 125 -9.78 -9.87 -1.55
CA GLY A 125 -10.27 -11.09 -0.89
C GLY A 125 -9.54 -12.38 -1.26
N SER A 126 -10.22 -13.49 -0.97
CA SER A 126 -9.74 -14.87 -1.11
C SER A 126 -9.56 -15.29 -2.56
N PHE A 127 -8.79 -16.37 -2.76
CA PHE A 127 -8.71 -17.07 -4.04
C PHE A 127 -9.85 -18.10 -4.14
N TYR A 128 -10.45 -18.18 -5.31
CA TYR A 128 -11.55 -19.08 -5.65
C TYR A 128 -11.14 -20.01 -6.80
N SER A 129 -11.77 -21.18 -6.87
CA SER A 129 -11.75 -21.98 -8.10
C SER A 129 -12.46 -21.25 -9.25
N LYS A 130 -12.32 -21.77 -10.47
CA LYS A 130 -13.04 -21.20 -11.61
C LYS A 130 -14.54 -21.37 -11.44
N GLU A 131 -14.97 -22.52 -10.94
CA GLU A 131 -16.38 -22.85 -10.73
C GLU A 131 -17.01 -21.94 -9.67
N GLU A 132 -16.33 -21.75 -8.54
CA GLU A 132 -16.76 -20.81 -7.48
C GLU A 132 -16.83 -19.37 -7.99
N ALA A 133 -15.86 -18.95 -8.79
CA ALA A 133 -15.83 -17.61 -9.35
C ALA A 133 -16.98 -17.37 -10.35
N ASP A 134 -17.30 -18.36 -11.20
CA ASP A 134 -18.42 -18.30 -12.12
C ASP A 134 -19.77 -18.22 -11.38
N GLU A 135 -19.89 -18.89 -10.22
CA GLU A 135 -21.07 -18.79 -9.36
C GLU A 135 -21.20 -17.43 -8.67
N LEU A 136 -20.10 -16.89 -8.14
CA LEU A 136 -20.07 -15.56 -7.52
C LEU A 136 -20.39 -14.44 -8.53
N ALA A 137 -19.86 -14.56 -9.76
CA ALA A 137 -20.17 -13.64 -10.84
C ALA A 137 -21.67 -13.65 -11.19
N LYS A 138 -22.30 -14.84 -11.25
CA LYS A 138 -23.74 -14.97 -11.56
C LYS A 138 -24.66 -14.52 -10.42
N SER A 139 -24.30 -14.85 -9.18
CA SER A 139 -25.17 -14.64 -8.02
C SER A 139 -25.05 -13.23 -7.43
N LEU A 140 -23.84 -12.67 -7.40
CA LEU A 140 -23.53 -11.40 -6.76
C LEU A 140 -23.11 -10.30 -7.75
N GLY A 141 -22.98 -10.64 -9.05
CA GLY A 141 -22.54 -9.68 -10.07
C GLY A 141 -21.07 -9.26 -9.92
N TYR A 142 -20.24 -10.08 -9.29
CA TYR A 142 -18.82 -9.77 -9.09
C TYR A 142 -18.02 -9.93 -10.38
N ASP A 143 -17.19 -8.93 -10.67
CA ASP A 143 -16.12 -9.07 -11.65
C ASP A 143 -15.01 -9.94 -11.08
N MET A 144 -14.65 -11.01 -11.79
CA MET A 144 -13.63 -11.98 -11.37
C MET A 144 -12.49 -12.03 -12.37
N VAL A 145 -11.24 -12.10 -11.89
CA VAL A 145 -10.04 -12.24 -12.73
C VAL A 145 -9.18 -13.40 -12.24
N GLU A 146 -8.50 -14.09 -13.17
CA GLU A 146 -7.44 -15.03 -12.82
C GLU A 146 -6.19 -14.27 -12.32
N ASP A 147 -5.68 -14.65 -11.15
CA ASP A 147 -4.52 -14.02 -10.51
C ASP A 147 -3.29 -14.93 -10.57
N ALA A 148 -2.62 -14.89 -11.72
CA ALA A 148 -1.31 -15.51 -11.98
C ALA A 148 -1.23 -17.00 -11.61
N GLY A 149 -2.22 -17.80 -12.03
CA GLY A 149 -2.26 -19.25 -11.80
C GLY A 149 -2.56 -19.67 -10.36
N ARG A 150 -2.86 -18.73 -9.46
CA ARG A 150 -3.19 -19.01 -8.04
C ARG A 150 -4.70 -19.19 -7.80
N GLY A 151 -5.51 -19.04 -8.84
CA GLY A 151 -6.97 -19.05 -8.78
C GLY A 151 -7.58 -17.73 -9.23
N TYR A 152 -8.87 -17.56 -8.98
CA TYR A 152 -9.67 -16.40 -9.35
C TYR A 152 -9.92 -15.50 -8.14
N ARG A 153 -10.00 -14.19 -8.35
CA ARG A 153 -10.31 -13.21 -7.30
C ARG A 153 -11.27 -12.17 -7.81
N ARG A 154 -12.09 -11.63 -6.89
CA ARG A 154 -12.94 -10.47 -7.16
C ARG A 154 -12.05 -9.27 -7.47
N VAL A 155 -12.39 -8.52 -8.52
CA VAL A 155 -11.78 -7.23 -8.81
C VAL A 155 -12.74 -6.09 -8.50
N VAL A 156 -12.16 -4.96 -8.13
CA VAL A 156 -12.89 -3.71 -7.87
C VAL A 156 -12.22 -2.54 -8.59
N PRO A 157 -12.95 -1.43 -8.80
CA PRO A 157 -12.37 -0.18 -9.27
C PRO A 157 -11.13 0.23 -8.48
N SER A 158 -10.14 0.78 -9.17
CA SER A 158 -8.88 1.23 -8.57
C SER A 158 -8.44 2.60 -9.09
N PRO A 159 -9.23 3.65 -8.82
CA PRO A 159 -8.93 5.00 -9.28
C PRO A 159 -7.61 5.53 -8.70
N LEU A 160 -7.01 6.51 -9.37
CA LEU A 160 -5.78 7.13 -8.91
C LEU A 160 -6.04 8.15 -7.78
N PRO A 161 -5.15 8.23 -6.78
CA PRO A 161 -5.28 9.19 -5.69
C PRO A 161 -4.96 10.62 -6.16
N ILE A 162 -5.90 11.54 -5.97
CA ILE A 162 -5.72 12.96 -6.27
C ILE A 162 -5.07 13.67 -5.07
N ASP A 163 -5.67 13.50 -3.89
CA ASP A 163 -5.28 14.20 -2.66
C ASP A 163 -5.64 13.38 -1.40
N VAL A 164 -5.03 13.72 -0.27
CA VAL A 164 -5.36 13.16 1.04
C VAL A 164 -6.11 14.20 1.84
N ILE A 165 -7.32 13.86 2.32
CA ILE A 165 -8.18 14.82 3.01
C ILE A 165 -7.56 15.25 4.35
N GLU A 166 -7.03 14.29 5.12
CA GLU A 166 -6.44 14.55 6.44
C GLU A 166 -4.96 15.02 6.38
N LYS A 167 -4.49 15.54 5.23
CA LYS A 167 -3.08 15.96 5.06
C LYS A 167 -2.60 16.97 6.09
N GLU A 168 -3.45 17.91 6.51
CA GLU A 168 -3.10 18.90 7.54
C GLU A 168 -2.86 18.24 8.90
N SER A 169 -3.66 17.22 9.24
CA SER A 169 -3.47 16.44 10.47
C SER A 169 -2.22 15.60 10.41
N LEU A 170 -1.94 14.98 9.25
CA LEU A 170 -0.70 14.24 9.01
C LEU A 170 0.53 15.14 9.22
N LEU A 171 0.55 16.32 8.59
CA LEU A 171 1.66 17.28 8.71
C LEU A 171 1.85 17.75 10.16
N ALA A 172 0.76 18.10 10.86
CA ALA A 172 0.81 18.52 12.26
C ALA A 172 1.38 17.42 13.19
N LEU A 173 1.07 16.15 12.93
CA LEU A 173 1.64 15.02 13.69
C LEU A 173 3.14 14.84 13.42
N LEU A 174 3.57 15.00 12.16
CA LEU A 174 4.98 14.94 11.79
C LEU A 174 5.79 16.09 12.40
N GLU A 175 5.24 17.31 12.47
CA GLU A 175 5.86 18.44 13.18
C GLU A 175 6.09 18.15 14.67
N LYS A 176 5.32 17.24 15.27
CA LYS A 176 5.51 16.74 16.64
C LYS A 176 6.35 15.47 16.71
N HIS A 177 7.00 15.08 15.61
CA HIS A 177 7.83 13.90 15.47
C HIS A 177 7.12 12.57 15.76
N HIS A 178 5.80 12.52 15.56
CA HIS A 178 5.09 11.25 15.60
C HIS A 178 5.54 10.36 14.44
N ILE A 179 5.59 9.05 14.66
CA ILE A 179 5.53 8.07 13.58
C ILE A 179 4.06 7.97 13.19
N VAL A 180 3.72 8.29 11.95
CA VAL A 180 2.32 8.33 11.52
C VAL A 180 2.03 7.13 10.63
N ILE A 181 0.94 6.41 10.92
CA ILE A 181 0.39 5.35 10.07
C ILE A 181 -0.81 5.96 9.36
N SER A 182 -0.77 6.09 8.04
CA SER A 182 -1.79 6.77 7.23
C SER A 182 -1.94 6.10 5.88
N GLY A 183 -3.02 6.41 5.14
CA GLY A 183 -3.29 5.81 3.83
C GLY A 183 -3.48 4.29 3.89
N GLY A 184 -3.91 3.75 5.02
CA GLY A 184 -4.10 2.31 5.19
C GLY A 184 -5.05 1.75 4.13
N GLY A 185 -4.61 0.71 3.42
CA GLY A 185 -5.34 0.15 2.29
C GLY A 185 -5.33 0.98 1.01
N GLY A 186 -4.51 2.04 0.95
CA GLY A 186 -4.58 3.09 -0.08
C GLY A 186 -5.44 4.28 0.32
N GLY A 187 -6.07 4.25 1.50
CA GLY A 187 -7.04 5.26 1.94
C GLY A 187 -8.49 4.85 1.64
N ILE A 188 -9.43 5.49 2.33
CA ILE A 188 -10.87 5.36 2.05
C ILE A 188 -11.16 6.23 0.82
N PRO A 189 -11.53 5.65 -0.33
CA PRO A 189 -11.78 6.44 -1.53
C PRO A 189 -13.03 7.30 -1.35
N VAL A 190 -12.90 8.59 -1.60
CA VAL A 190 -14.00 9.54 -1.57
C VAL A 190 -14.02 10.40 -2.83
N VAL A 191 -15.22 10.76 -3.28
CA VAL A 191 -15.45 11.81 -4.29
C VAL A 191 -16.03 13.04 -3.61
N LYS A 192 -15.94 14.20 -4.27
CA LYS A 192 -16.47 15.45 -3.75
C LYS A 192 -17.54 16.01 -4.70
N ASN A 193 -18.70 16.34 -4.17
CA ASN A 193 -19.78 17.02 -4.89
C ASN A 193 -20.24 18.27 -4.09
N ASP A 194 -21.39 18.84 -4.46
CA ASP A 194 -21.97 20.02 -3.80
C ASP A 194 -22.41 19.77 -2.34
N GLU A 195 -22.69 18.51 -1.95
CA GLU A 195 -23.12 18.13 -0.61
C GLU A 195 -21.95 17.76 0.32
N GLY A 196 -20.79 17.43 -0.24
CA GLY A 196 -19.57 17.16 0.51
C GLY A 196 -18.77 15.98 -0.04
N TYR A 197 -18.10 15.27 0.86
CA TYR A 197 -17.32 14.07 0.53
C TYR A 197 -18.18 12.83 0.75
N HIS A 198 -18.15 11.92 -0.22
CA HIS A 198 -18.89 10.66 -0.16
C HIS A 198 -17.97 9.48 -0.50
N GLY A 199 -18.08 8.41 0.28
CA GLY A 199 -17.38 7.16 0.03
C GLY A 199 -17.86 6.51 -1.26
N VAL A 200 -16.93 5.87 -1.98
CA VAL A 200 -17.22 5.12 -3.20
C VAL A 200 -16.67 3.70 -3.10
N ASP A 201 -17.33 2.73 -3.75
CA ASP A 201 -16.92 1.33 -3.71
C ASP A 201 -15.71 1.07 -4.63
N ALA A 202 -14.52 1.41 -4.13
CA ALA A 202 -13.26 1.25 -4.83
C ALA A 202 -12.12 0.86 -3.86
N VAL A 203 -10.97 0.48 -4.43
CA VAL A 203 -9.71 0.30 -3.69
C VAL A 203 -8.62 1.06 -4.39
N ILE A 204 -8.09 2.09 -3.75
CA ILE A 204 -6.94 2.80 -4.26
C ILE A 204 -5.69 1.91 -4.11
N ASP A 205 -4.85 1.89 -5.13
CA ASP A 205 -3.58 1.20 -5.00
C ASP A 205 -2.69 1.90 -3.97
N LYS A 206 -2.32 1.15 -2.93
CA LYS A 206 -1.53 1.67 -1.81
C LYS A 206 -0.19 2.28 -2.23
N ASP A 207 0.43 1.79 -3.31
CA ASP A 207 1.76 2.26 -3.71
C ASP A 207 1.62 3.64 -4.35
N PHE A 208 0.56 3.86 -5.16
CA PHE A 208 0.18 5.19 -5.62
C PHE A 208 -0.25 6.12 -4.47
N ALA A 209 -1.01 5.61 -3.49
CA ALA A 209 -1.37 6.38 -2.30
C ALA A 209 -0.11 6.77 -1.49
N SER A 210 0.87 5.87 -1.39
CA SER A 210 2.16 6.13 -0.75
C SER A 210 2.94 7.19 -1.49
N ALA A 211 2.97 7.13 -2.83
CA ALA A 211 3.58 8.18 -3.65
C ALA A 211 2.90 9.53 -3.46
N LYS A 212 1.57 9.57 -3.37
CA LYS A 212 0.81 10.81 -3.08
C LYS A 212 1.08 11.34 -1.67
N ILE A 213 1.13 10.49 -0.66
CA ILE A 213 1.51 10.88 0.71
C ILE A 213 2.95 11.39 0.75
N ALA A 214 3.87 10.74 0.03
CA ALA A 214 5.28 11.15 -0.07
C ALA A 214 5.42 12.52 -0.75
N GLU A 215 4.64 12.78 -1.79
CA GLU A 215 4.52 14.11 -2.43
C GLU A 215 4.03 15.16 -1.42
N ILE A 216 2.95 14.87 -0.68
CA ILE A 216 2.33 15.81 0.29
C ILE A 216 3.28 16.20 1.42
N ILE A 217 4.05 15.25 1.95
CA ILE A 217 4.95 15.52 3.08
C ILE A 217 6.32 16.02 2.63
N GLU A 218 6.56 16.12 1.32
CA GLU A 218 7.87 16.40 0.71
C GLU A 218 8.93 15.40 1.21
N ALA A 219 8.65 14.11 1.02
CA ALA A 219 9.54 13.05 1.48
C ALA A 219 10.87 13.03 0.69
N ASP A 220 11.97 12.76 1.39
CA ASP A 220 13.30 12.59 0.80
C ASP A 220 13.46 11.20 0.15
N ALA A 221 12.61 10.24 0.52
CA ALA A 221 12.54 8.94 -0.12
C ALA A 221 11.17 8.26 0.05
N LEU A 222 10.76 7.55 -1.00
CA LEU A 222 9.68 6.58 -0.98
C LEU A 222 10.27 5.17 -0.98
N ILE A 223 9.91 4.33 -0.01
CA ILE A 223 10.40 2.96 0.11
C ILE A 223 9.20 2.01 0.01
N ILE A 224 9.17 1.15 -1.00
CA ILE A 224 8.17 0.11 -1.16
C ILE A 224 8.76 -1.24 -0.75
N LEU A 225 8.24 -1.79 0.34
CA LEU A 225 8.62 -3.11 0.84
C LEU A 225 7.68 -4.18 0.30
N THR A 226 8.23 -5.12 -0.44
CA THR A 226 7.50 -6.19 -1.15
C THR A 226 8.11 -7.57 -0.86
N ALA A 227 7.66 -8.60 -1.58
CA ALA A 227 8.09 -9.99 -1.41
C ALA A 227 9.39 -10.34 -2.15
N VAL A 228 9.91 -9.43 -2.98
CA VAL A 228 11.15 -9.60 -3.74
C VAL A 228 12.14 -8.51 -3.34
N ASP A 229 13.41 -8.85 -3.35
CA ASP A 229 14.54 -7.99 -2.97
C ASP A 229 14.82 -6.90 -3.99
N HIS A 230 14.60 -7.18 -5.28
CA HIS A 230 14.80 -6.23 -6.37
C HIS A 230 13.66 -6.32 -7.39
N VAL A 231 13.57 -5.33 -8.25
CA VAL A 231 12.87 -5.41 -9.52
C VAL A 231 13.72 -6.22 -10.50
N TYR A 232 13.07 -7.09 -11.26
CA TYR A 232 13.72 -8.00 -12.19
C TYR A 232 13.13 -7.87 -13.58
N LEU A 233 13.99 -7.94 -14.60
CA LEU A 233 13.59 -8.27 -15.97
C LEU A 233 13.59 -9.80 -16.12
N ASN A 234 12.71 -10.33 -16.98
CA ASN A 234 12.55 -11.76 -17.22
C ASN A 234 12.35 -12.53 -15.90
N PHE A 235 11.44 -12.02 -15.06
CA PHE A 235 11.22 -12.53 -13.71
C PHE A 235 10.78 -14.00 -13.74
N ASN A 236 11.46 -14.85 -12.97
CA ASN A 236 11.35 -16.32 -12.95
C ASN A 236 11.80 -17.03 -14.24
N GLU A 237 12.59 -16.39 -15.09
CA GLU A 237 13.18 -17.00 -16.29
C GLU A 237 14.70 -17.21 -16.12
N PRO A 238 15.32 -18.14 -16.88
CA PRO A 238 16.77 -18.42 -16.76
C PRO A 238 17.67 -17.21 -17.03
N ASN A 239 17.19 -16.24 -17.80
CA ASN A 239 17.85 -14.98 -18.14
C ASN A 239 17.34 -13.80 -17.30
N GLN A 240 16.91 -14.05 -16.05
CA GLN A 240 16.48 -13.02 -15.12
C GLN A 240 17.60 -12.00 -14.87
N ILE A 241 17.30 -10.71 -15.00
CA ILE A 241 18.25 -9.62 -14.76
C ILE A 241 17.78 -8.81 -13.57
N LYS A 242 18.66 -8.64 -12.59
CA LYS A 242 18.43 -7.85 -11.38
C LYS A 242 18.68 -6.36 -11.64
N LEU A 243 17.71 -5.50 -11.35
CA LEU A 243 17.88 -4.05 -11.44
C LEU A 243 18.33 -3.49 -10.08
N GLU A 244 19.56 -2.99 -9.99
CA GLU A 244 20.09 -2.38 -8.76
C GLU A 244 19.87 -0.87 -8.72
N LYS A 245 20.34 -0.14 -9.73
CA LYS A 245 20.10 1.29 -9.89
C LYS A 245 19.59 1.56 -11.29
N ILE A 246 18.58 2.39 -11.41
CA ILE A 246 17.97 2.69 -12.70
C ILE A 246 17.34 4.09 -12.69
N HIS A 247 17.44 4.80 -13.81
CA HIS A 247 16.79 6.09 -13.95
C HIS A 247 15.35 5.95 -14.45
N VAL A 248 14.54 6.97 -14.18
CA VAL A 248 13.11 7.00 -14.53
C VAL A 248 12.84 6.73 -16.01
N ASP A 249 13.61 7.33 -16.90
CA ASP A 249 13.51 7.19 -18.36
C ASP A 249 13.76 5.75 -18.85
N GLU A 250 14.70 5.06 -18.23
CA GLU A 250 15.00 3.67 -18.55
C GLU A 250 13.84 2.79 -18.12
N LEU A 251 13.26 3.04 -16.94
CA LEU A 251 12.06 2.34 -16.48
C LEU A 251 10.82 2.63 -17.35
N GLU A 252 10.63 3.87 -17.81
CA GLU A 252 9.54 4.23 -18.73
C GLU A 252 9.65 3.42 -20.03
N THR A 253 10.86 3.29 -20.58
CA THR A 253 11.11 2.44 -21.75
C THR A 253 10.78 0.98 -21.47
N LEU A 254 11.20 0.45 -20.32
CA LEU A 254 10.91 -0.95 -19.93
C LEU A 254 9.41 -1.21 -19.69
N ILE A 255 8.64 -0.20 -19.27
CA ILE A 255 7.18 -0.28 -19.16
C ILE A 255 6.55 -0.38 -20.55
N GLU A 256 7.00 0.44 -21.51
CA GLU A 256 6.52 0.40 -22.90
C GLU A 256 6.78 -0.98 -23.54
N ASP A 257 7.92 -1.58 -23.22
CA ASP A 257 8.31 -2.94 -23.63
C ASP A 257 7.59 -4.06 -22.85
N ASN A 258 6.65 -3.73 -21.96
CA ASN A 258 5.82 -4.66 -21.18
C ASN A 258 6.60 -5.62 -20.25
N HIS A 259 7.75 -5.20 -19.71
CA HIS A 259 8.54 -6.04 -18.80
C HIS A 259 7.90 -6.28 -17.43
N PHE A 260 6.94 -5.43 -17.01
CA PHE A 260 6.36 -5.50 -15.67
C PHE A 260 4.89 -5.94 -15.66
N LYS A 261 4.55 -6.89 -14.78
CA LYS A 261 3.18 -7.42 -14.67
C LYS A 261 2.21 -6.41 -14.04
N LYS A 262 1.08 -6.15 -14.72
CA LYS A 262 0.02 -5.19 -14.34
C LYS A 262 -0.57 -5.39 -12.93
N GLY A 263 -0.67 -6.64 -12.45
CA GLY A 263 -1.26 -6.96 -11.15
C GLY A 263 -0.30 -6.91 -9.95
N SER A 264 0.99 -6.68 -10.16
CA SER A 264 1.99 -6.79 -9.09
C SER A 264 3.09 -5.74 -9.16
N MET A 265 4.04 -5.89 -10.08
CA MET A 265 5.24 -5.05 -10.11
C MET A 265 5.00 -3.72 -10.85
N LEU A 266 4.17 -3.72 -11.90
CA LEU A 266 3.95 -2.50 -12.69
C LEU A 266 3.41 -1.33 -11.82
N PRO A 267 2.38 -1.49 -10.98
CA PRO A 267 1.89 -0.38 -10.15
C PRO A 267 2.95 0.17 -9.19
N LYS A 268 3.88 -0.67 -8.72
CA LYS A 268 5.00 -0.25 -7.86
C LYS A 268 5.97 0.64 -8.61
N VAL A 269 6.35 0.20 -9.81
CA VAL A 269 7.27 0.95 -10.68
C VAL A 269 6.62 2.27 -11.09
N GLU A 270 5.36 2.27 -11.52
CA GLU A 270 4.63 3.48 -11.90
C GLU A 270 4.47 4.47 -10.72
N ALA A 271 4.17 3.97 -9.51
CA ALA A 271 4.10 4.80 -8.31
C ALA A 271 5.46 5.43 -7.97
N CYS A 272 6.55 4.65 -8.05
CA CYS A 272 7.91 5.15 -7.86
C CYS A 272 8.27 6.21 -8.90
N ILE A 273 8.03 5.96 -10.19
CA ILE A 273 8.24 6.94 -11.27
C ILE A 273 7.45 8.23 -10.98
N SER A 274 6.17 8.12 -10.62
CA SER A 274 5.34 9.27 -10.29
C SER A 274 5.92 10.09 -9.14
N PHE A 275 6.42 9.44 -8.09
CA PHE A 275 7.07 10.13 -6.97
C PHE A 275 8.35 10.82 -7.44
N VAL A 276 9.28 10.08 -8.04
CA VAL A 276 10.61 10.58 -8.44
C VAL A 276 10.49 11.77 -9.40
N LYS A 277 9.57 11.73 -10.37
CA LYS A 277 9.36 12.84 -11.32
C LYS A 277 8.83 14.11 -10.65
N LYS A 278 8.04 13.99 -9.59
CA LYS A 278 7.43 15.14 -8.91
C LYS A 278 8.32 15.72 -7.82
N SER A 279 9.02 14.87 -7.07
CA SER A 279 9.85 15.29 -5.94
C SER A 279 11.31 15.56 -6.32
N GLY A 280 11.81 14.93 -7.40
CA GLY A 280 13.25 14.89 -7.69
C GLY A 280 14.04 14.03 -6.69
N HIS A 281 13.36 13.33 -5.79
CA HIS A 281 13.96 12.45 -4.80
C HIS A 281 13.83 10.98 -5.22
N LYS A 282 14.63 10.12 -4.60
CA LYS A 282 14.74 8.70 -4.98
C LYS A 282 13.62 7.84 -4.42
N ALA A 283 13.28 6.79 -5.15
CA ALA A 283 12.43 5.71 -4.64
C ALA A 283 13.22 4.40 -4.55
N ILE A 284 12.83 3.51 -3.63
CA ILE A 284 13.47 2.21 -3.45
C ILE A 284 12.39 1.14 -3.42
N ILE A 285 12.55 0.08 -4.21
CA ILE A 285 11.75 -1.15 -4.11
C ILE A 285 12.66 -2.24 -3.56
N ALA A 286 12.29 -2.83 -2.42
CA ALA A 286 13.08 -3.85 -1.75
C ALA A 286 12.20 -4.89 -1.05
N SER A 287 12.81 -5.97 -0.55
CA SER A 287 12.10 -6.95 0.27
C SER A 287 11.93 -6.45 1.69
N LEU A 288 10.96 -7.01 2.42
CA LEU A 288 10.83 -6.74 3.85
C LEU A 288 12.05 -7.24 4.65
N ASP A 289 12.65 -8.36 4.24
CA ASP A 289 13.81 -8.94 4.91
C ASP A 289 15.05 -8.04 4.77
N GLU A 290 15.16 -7.33 3.65
CA GLU A 290 16.21 -6.35 3.39
C GLU A 290 15.82 -4.92 3.79
N ALA A 291 14.70 -4.72 4.49
CA ALA A 291 14.19 -3.38 4.79
C ALA A 291 15.23 -2.50 5.52
N TYR A 292 16.00 -3.07 6.46
CA TYR A 292 17.10 -2.37 7.10
C TYR A 292 18.13 -1.86 6.07
N ASP A 293 18.61 -2.75 5.20
CA ASP A 293 19.62 -2.42 4.20
C ASP A 293 19.07 -1.48 3.12
N ALA A 294 17.80 -1.61 2.74
CA ALA A 294 17.14 -0.72 1.79
C ALA A 294 17.06 0.71 2.32
N ILE A 295 16.75 0.83 3.60
CA ILE A 295 16.63 2.12 4.28
C ILE A 295 18.01 2.76 4.50
N VAL A 296 18.95 2.03 5.11
CA VAL A 296 20.23 2.57 5.60
C VAL A 296 21.31 2.56 4.52
N HIS A 297 21.33 1.51 3.69
CA HIS A 297 22.38 1.27 2.70
C HIS A 297 21.90 1.38 1.26
N HIS A 298 20.63 1.73 1.05
CA HIS A 298 20.02 1.88 -0.28
C HIS A 298 20.12 0.61 -1.14
N LYS A 299 20.01 -0.57 -0.50
CA LYS A 299 19.86 -1.85 -1.21
C LYS A 299 18.44 -2.02 -1.78
N GLY A 300 18.30 -2.92 -2.74
CA GLY A 300 17.12 -3.07 -3.57
C GLY A 300 17.26 -2.32 -4.88
N THR A 301 16.16 -2.09 -5.58
CA THR A 301 16.15 -1.27 -6.79
C THR A 301 15.99 0.19 -6.43
N GLU A 302 17.08 0.95 -6.53
CA GLU A 302 17.12 2.40 -6.35
C GLU A 302 16.74 3.10 -7.67
N ILE A 303 15.64 3.84 -7.64
CA ILE A 303 15.07 4.56 -8.77
C ILE A 303 15.41 6.04 -8.61
N LEU A 304 16.11 6.59 -9.59
CA LEU A 304 16.73 7.92 -9.52
C LEU A 304 16.12 8.91 -10.52
N PRO A 305 16.11 10.22 -10.19
CA PRO A 305 15.85 11.25 -11.19
C PRO A 305 16.98 11.27 -12.24
N ARG A 306 16.75 11.92 -13.39
CA ARG A 306 17.81 12.27 -14.34
C ARG A 306 18.48 13.59 -13.96
#